data_AF-A0A8T6ZUU9-F1
#
_entry.id   AF-A0A8T6ZUU9-F1
#
_cell.length_a   1.000
_cell.length_b   1.000
_cell.length_c   1.000
_cell.angle_alpha   90.00
_cell.angle_beta   90.00
_cell.angle_gamma   90.00
#
_symmetry.space_group_name_H-M   'P 1'
#
loop_
_entity.id
_entity.type
_entity.pdbx_description
1 polymer ?
#
loop_
_entity_poly.entity_id
_entity_poly.type
_entity_poly.pdbx_seq_one_letter_code
_entity_poly.pdbx_strand_id
1 'polypeptide(L)'
;DSEVQSLEDLMALGRQRPIKWGTTQIGGVDHVAGAVLAQRADTQLSVVPFQGGGEIVTNLMGGSVDAAGLKLTEALDQIRRGDFRALAVMAESRLASIPDVPTTVELGYDVVFSTVRGYLVLAGTPEDRIEILEQGMLEGMREENYLAYLQGSGLDESSIAGREAWGAQVQRLYADARQAMIDLGIIRE
;
A
#
# COMPACT_ATOMS: atom_id res chain seq x y z
N ASP A 1 -20.70 -13.19 3.60
CA ASP A 1 -22.06 -12.63 3.69
C ASP A 1 -22.18 -11.27 2.99
N SER A 2 -21.09 -10.50 2.84
CA SER A 2 -21.08 -9.30 1.99
C SER A 2 -21.51 -9.55 0.53
N GLU A 3 -22.30 -8.63 -0.01
CA GLU A 3 -22.69 -8.56 -1.43
C GLU A 3 -21.51 -8.16 -2.34
N VAL A 4 -20.46 -7.56 -1.77
CA VAL A 4 -19.22 -7.22 -2.49
C VAL A 4 -18.33 -8.45 -2.59
N GLN A 5 -18.16 -8.99 -3.80
CA GLN A 5 -17.36 -10.19 -4.06
C GLN A 5 -16.08 -9.92 -4.83
N SER A 6 -16.02 -8.79 -5.54
CA SER A 6 -14.90 -8.35 -6.36
C SER A 6 -14.54 -6.90 -6.10
N LEU A 7 -13.40 -6.45 -6.63
CA LEU A 7 -13.06 -5.03 -6.61
C LEU A 7 -14.08 -4.22 -7.42
N GLU A 8 -14.56 -4.76 -8.54
CA GLU A 8 -15.56 -4.16 -9.40
C GLU A 8 -16.89 -3.92 -8.66
N ASP A 9 -17.33 -4.88 -7.84
CA ASP A 9 -18.51 -4.71 -6.99
C ASP A 9 -18.32 -3.58 -5.99
N LEU A 10 -17.13 -3.48 -5.38
CA LEU A 10 -16.80 -2.41 -4.46
C LEU A 10 -16.84 -1.06 -5.18
N MET A 11 -16.25 -0.95 -6.37
CA MET A 11 -16.27 0.28 -7.16
C MET A 11 -17.69 0.63 -7.61
N ALA A 12 -18.52 -0.35 -7.95
CA ALA A 12 -19.93 -0.14 -8.28
C ALA A 12 -20.75 0.35 -7.07
N LEU A 13 -20.47 -0.17 -5.87
CA LEU A 13 -21.04 0.33 -4.63
C LEU A 13 -20.66 1.80 -4.39
N GLY A 14 -19.38 2.14 -4.61
CA GLY A 14 -18.87 3.51 -4.45
C GLY A 14 -19.46 4.54 -5.42
N ARG A 15 -19.98 4.10 -6.57
CA ARG A 15 -20.73 4.97 -7.51
C ARG A 15 -22.13 5.29 -7.00
N GLN A 16 -22.70 4.42 -6.18
CA GLN A 16 -24.04 4.60 -5.61
C GLN A 16 -24.00 5.40 -4.30
N ARG A 17 -22.98 5.15 -3.46
CA ARG A 17 -22.73 5.86 -2.20
C ARG A 17 -21.25 5.83 -1.84
N PRO A 18 -20.73 6.76 -1.04
CA PRO A 18 -19.37 6.66 -0.54
C PRO A 18 -19.10 5.33 0.18
N ILE A 19 -18.01 4.65 -0.20
CA ILE A 19 -17.48 3.46 0.47
C ILE A 19 -16.83 3.91 1.78
N LYS A 20 -17.22 3.32 2.91
CA LYS A 20 -16.53 3.53 4.18
C LYS A 20 -15.19 2.79 4.15
N TRP A 21 -14.10 3.53 4.05
CA TRP A 21 -12.75 2.99 3.89
C TRP A 21 -11.94 3.13 5.18
N GLY A 22 -11.55 2.01 5.78
CA GLY A 22 -10.67 2.00 6.94
C GLY A 22 -9.23 2.38 6.59
N THR A 23 -8.64 3.29 7.37
CA THR A 23 -7.22 3.67 7.27
C THR A 23 -6.60 3.81 8.66
N THR A 24 -5.28 3.70 8.74
CA THR A 24 -4.54 3.96 9.98
C THR A 24 -4.16 5.43 10.18
N GLN A 25 -4.05 6.20 9.09
CA GLN A 25 -3.60 7.59 9.16
C GLN A 25 -4.19 8.43 8.02
N ILE A 26 -4.76 9.59 8.36
CA ILE A 26 -5.18 10.58 7.36
C ILE A 26 -3.94 11.13 6.65
N GLY A 27 -3.91 11.05 5.31
CA GLY A 27 -2.74 11.41 4.50
C GLY A 27 -1.67 10.32 4.44
N GLY A 28 -1.86 9.20 5.15
CA GLY A 28 -0.99 8.03 5.07
C GLY A 28 -1.21 7.22 3.79
N VAL A 29 -0.35 6.23 3.57
CA VAL A 29 -0.34 5.40 2.35
C VAL A 29 -1.67 4.74 2.06
N ASP A 30 -2.36 4.16 3.07
CA ASP A 30 -3.64 3.47 2.86
C ASP A 30 -4.78 4.42 2.48
N HIS A 31 -4.74 5.66 2.99
CA HIS A 31 -5.69 6.70 2.62
C HIS A 31 -5.42 7.16 1.18
N VAL A 32 -4.17 7.53 0.87
CA VAL A 32 -3.77 7.98 -0.46
C VAL A 32 -4.06 6.91 -1.51
N ALA A 33 -3.72 5.64 -1.25
CA ALA A 33 -3.96 4.54 -2.17
C ALA A 33 -5.45 4.32 -2.44
N GLY A 34 -6.28 4.38 -1.40
CA GLY A 34 -7.73 4.35 -1.54
C GLY A 34 -8.23 5.52 -2.40
N ALA A 35 -7.80 6.74 -2.11
CA ALA A 35 -8.21 7.93 -2.85
C ALA A 35 -7.83 7.88 -4.33
N VAL A 36 -6.61 7.46 -4.65
CA VAL A 36 -6.16 7.27 -6.04
C VAL A 36 -6.96 6.17 -6.73
N LEU A 37 -7.19 5.04 -6.07
CA LEU A 37 -8.04 3.98 -6.61
C LEU A 37 -9.45 4.49 -6.92
N ALA A 38 -10.03 5.25 -6.01
CA ALA A 38 -11.37 5.78 -6.18
C ALA A 38 -11.46 6.79 -7.33
N GLN A 39 -10.45 7.65 -7.49
CA GLN A 39 -10.35 8.56 -8.62
C GLN A 39 -10.24 7.78 -9.94
N ARG A 40 -9.36 6.77 -10.02
CA ARG A 40 -9.19 5.95 -11.23
C ARG A 40 -10.43 5.13 -11.58
N ALA A 41 -11.22 4.76 -10.59
CA ALA A 41 -12.44 3.99 -10.75
C ALA A 41 -13.71 4.84 -10.91
N ASP A 42 -13.60 6.17 -10.87
CA ASP A 42 -14.73 7.12 -10.85
C ASP A 42 -15.75 6.73 -9.77
N THR A 43 -15.29 6.66 -8.52
CA THR A 43 -16.07 6.20 -7.38
C THR A 43 -15.82 7.06 -6.15
N GLN A 44 -16.67 6.93 -5.12
CA GLN A 44 -16.60 7.75 -3.91
C GLN A 44 -16.10 6.96 -2.70
N LEU A 45 -15.23 7.58 -1.91
CA LEU A 45 -14.75 7.06 -0.62
C LEU A 45 -15.07 8.03 0.51
N SER A 46 -15.41 7.47 1.67
CA SER A 46 -15.46 8.15 2.96
C SER A 46 -14.48 7.46 3.90
N VAL A 47 -13.41 8.14 4.26
CA VAL A 47 -12.32 7.54 5.03
C VAL A 47 -12.64 7.55 6.53
N VAL A 48 -12.36 6.44 7.20
CA VAL A 48 -12.56 6.24 8.64
C VAL A 48 -11.19 5.89 9.26
N PRO A 49 -10.60 6.77 10.08
CA PRO A 49 -9.29 6.52 10.69
C PRO A 49 -9.39 5.64 11.94
N PHE A 50 -8.40 4.78 12.13
CA PHE A 50 -8.24 3.86 13.26
C PHE A 50 -6.80 3.90 13.80
N GLN A 51 -6.58 3.40 15.02
CA GLN A 51 -5.25 3.42 15.67
C GLN A 51 -4.28 2.38 15.11
N GLY A 52 -4.76 1.40 14.34
CA GLY A 52 -3.91 0.38 13.71
C GLY A 52 -4.70 -0.71 12.96
N GLY A 53 -3.97 -1.57 12.24
CA GLY A 53 -4.56 -2.62 11.40
C GLY A 53 -5.48 -3.60 12.14
N GLY A 54 -5.16 -3.95 13.39
CA GLY A 54 -6.02 -4.83 14.20
C GLY A 54 -7.41 -4.25 14.51
N GLU A 55 -7.49 -2.93 14.71
CA GLU A 55 -8.76 -2.24 14.92
C GLU A 55 -9.57 -2.15 13.61
N ILE A 56 -8.89 -1.91 12.49
CA ILE A 56 -9.49 -1.95 11.14
C ILE A 56 -10.09 -3.34 10.87
N VAL A 57 -9.32 -4.41 11.11
CA VAL A 57 -9.76 -5.80 10.93
C VAL A 57 -11.03 -6.08 11.73
N THR A 58 -11.08 -5.66 12.99
CA THR A 58 -12.26 -5.84 13.85
C THR A 58 -13.47 -5.10 13.29
N ASN A 59 -13.28 -3.85 12.84
CA ASN A 59 -14.35 -3.03 12.28
C ASN A 59 -14.82 -3.50 10.89
N LEU A 60 -13.94 -4.11 10.10
CA LEU A 60 -14.27 -4.73 8.83
C LEU A 60 -15.13 -5.97 9.05
N MET A 61 -14.72 -6.87 9.95
CA MET A 61 -15.50 -8.06 10.31
C MET A 61 -16.85 -7.70 10.94
N GLY A 62 -16.92 -6.59 11.69
CA GLY A 62 -18.15 -6.08 12.28
C GLY A 62 -19.05 -5.29 11.34
N GLY A 63 -18.62 -4.99 10.11
CA GLY A 63 -19.39 -4.21 9.13
C GLY A 63 -19.45 -2.69 9.40
N SER A 64 -18.59 -2.17 10.28
CA SER A 64 -18.49 -0.72 10.55
C SER A 64 -17.88 0.03 9.36
N VAL A 65 -17.01 -0.64 8.61
CA VAL A 65 -16.42 -0.17 7.33
C VAL A 65 -16.72 -1.18 6.23
N ASP A 66 -16.84 -0.69 4.99
CA ASP A 66 -17.15 -1.52 3.82
C ASP A 66 -15.88 -2.20 3.26
N ALA A 67 -14.75 -1.50 3.33
CA ALA A 67 -13.45 -1.95 2.86
C ALA A 67 -12.33 -1.24 3.63
N ALA A 68 -11.08 -1.71 3.48
CA ALA A 68 -9.92 -1.05 4.05
C ALA A 68 -8.64 -1.38 3.28
N GLY A 69 -7.68 -0.46 3.33
CA GLY A 69 -6.29 -0.74 3.00
C GLY A 69 -5.62 -1.38 4.21
N LEU A 70 -5.09 -2.59 4.05
CA LEU A 70 -4.39 -3.33 5.09
C LEU A 70 -3.07 -3.87 4.55
N LYS A 71 -2.06 -3.93 5.40
CA LYS A 71 -0.85 -4.67 5.04
C LYS A 71 -1.15 -6.16 5.09
N LEU A 72 -0.52 -6.92 4.20
CA LEU A 72 -0.72 -8.37 4.16
C LEU A 72 -0.44 -9.03 5.53
N THR A 73 0.61 -8.60 6.22
CA THR A 73 0.98 -9.11 7.55
C THR A 73 -0.08 -8.86 8.63
N GLU A 74 -0.94 -7.85 8.44
CA GLU A 74 -2.05 -7.52 9.36
C GLU A 74 -3.31 -8.34 9.06
N ALA A 75 -3.44 -8.92 7.86
CA ALA A 75 -4.67 -9.49 7.33
C ALA A 75 -4.59 -10.97 6.92
N LEU A 76 -3.40 -11.53 6.72
CA LEU A 76 -3.19 -12.84 6.09
C LEU A 76 -3.94 -13.98 6.79
N ASP A 77 -3.93 -14.00 8.13
CA ASP A 77 -4.60 -15.06 8.90
C ASP A 77 -6.12 -14.96 8.81
N GLN A 78 -6.68 -13.76 8.77
CA GLN A 78 -8.11 -13.53 8.57
C GLN A 78 -8.53 -13.90 7.14
N ILE A 79 -7.72 -13.55 6.14
CA ILE A 79 -7.94 -13.94 4.74
C ILE A 79 -7.96 -15.47 4.61
N ARG A 80 -6.98 -16.16 5.20
CA ARG A 80 -6.89 -17.63 5.18
C ARG A 80 -8.05 -18.32 5.90
N ARG A 81 -8.57 -17.72 6.97
CA ARG A 81 -9.75 -18.22 7.69
C ARG A 81 -11.07 -17.91 6.96
N GLY A 82 -11.04 -17.02 5.98
CA GLY A 82 -12.23 -16.57 5.26
C GLY A 82 -13.09 -15.58 6.05
N ASP A 83 -12.51 -14.93 7.08
CA ASP A 83 -13.22 -13.95 7.92
C ASP A 83 -13.63 -12.71 7.09
N PHE A 84 -12.81 -12.35 6.10
CA PHE A 84 -13.11 -11.36 5.07
C PHE A 84 -12.37 -11.70 3.77
N ARG A 85 -12.69 -10.96 2.70
CA ARG A 85 -12.15 -11.18 1.36
C ARG A 85 -11.08 -10.16 1.01
N ALA A 86 -9.93 -10.64 0.52
CA ALA A 86 -8.99 -9.81 -0.21
C ALA A 86 -9.51 -9.61 -1.65
N LEU A 87 -9.82 -8.36 -2.02
CA LEU A 87 -10.40 -8.04 -3.33
C LEU A 87 -9.33 -7.80 -4.41
N ALA A 88 -8.23 -7.15 -4.04
CA ALA A 88 -7.10 -6.91 -4.91
C ALA A 88 -5.82 -6.64 -4.10
N VAL A 89 -4.67 -6.85 -4.72
CA VAL A 89 -3.37 -6.39 -4.24
C VAL A 89 -2.97 -5.12 -4.99
N MET A 90 -2.59 -4.06 -4.28
CA MET A 90 -2.09 -2.82 -4.88
C MET A 90 -0.60 -2.93 -5.28
N ALA A 91 -0.25 -3.91 -6.10
CA ALA A 91 1.11 -4.22 -6.53
C ALA A 91 1.18 -4.46 -8.04
N GLU A 92 2.38 -4.41 -8.62
CA GLU A 92 2.57 -4.76 -10.05
C GLU A 92 2.33 -6.25 -10.32
N SER A 93 2.60 -7.11 -9.34
CA SER A 93 2.47 -8.57 -9.45
C SER A 93 1.78 -9.14 -8.22
N ARG A 94 1.13 -10.29 -8.40
CA ARG A 94 0.45 -11.00 -7.31
C ARG A 94 1.44 -11.44 -6.23
N LEU A 95 0.97 -11.52 -5.00
CA LEU A 95 1.78 -12.00 -3.88
C LEU A 95 1.73 -13.53 -3.83
N ALA A 96 2.88 -14.18 -3.70
CA ALA A 96 2.99 -15.64 -3.64
C ALA A 96 2.19 -16.27 -2.47
N SER A 97 1.96 -15.51 -1.40
CA SER A 97 1.20 -15.92 -0.21
C SER A 97 -0.32 -15.94 -0.41
N ILE A 98 -0.83 -15.21 -1.41
CA ILE A 98 -2.25 -15.12 -1.80
C ILE A 98 -2.38 -15.06 -3.34
N PRO A 99 -1.91 -16.09 -4.06
CA PRO A 99 -1.74 -16.04 -5.53
C PRO A 99 -3.06 -15.94 -6.30
N ASP A 100 -4.18 -16.26 -5.66
CA ASP A 100 -5.51 -16.20 -6.26
C ASP A 100 -6.09 -14.79 -6.26
N VAL A 101 -5.51 -13.86 -5.48
CA VAL A 101 -5.97 -12.47 -5.41
C VAL A 101 -5.34 -11.67 -6.55
N PRO A 102 -6.13 -11.06 -7.45
CA PRO A 102 -5.60 -10.27 -8.56
C PRO A 102 -4.95 -8.99 -8.07
N THR A 103 -4.10 -8.39 -8.89
CA THR A 103 -3.62 -7.02 -8.65
C THR A 103 -4.60 -5.98 -9.18
N THR A 104 -4.53 -4.76 -8.65
CA THR A 104 -5.21 -3.60 -9.22
C THR A 104 -4.84 -3.39 -10.70
N VAL A 105 -3.56 -3.60 -11.05
CA VAL A 105 -3.05 -3.47 -12.42
C VAL A 105 -3.68 -4.50 -13.36
N GLU A 106 -3.80 -5.77 -12.94
CA GLU A 106 -4.50 -6.81 -13.71
C GLU A 106 -5.98 -6.46 -13.95
N LEU A 107 -6.58 -5.71 -13.04
CA LEU A 107 -7.97 -5.24 -13.13
C LEU A 107 -8.11 -3.91 -13.89
N GLY A 108 -7.02 -3.39 -14.46
CA GLY A 108 -7.03 -2.16 -15.27
C GLY A 108 -6.91 -0.86 -14.47
N TYR A 109 -6.66 -0.94 -13.16
CA TYR A 109 -6.38 0.21 -12.31
C TYR A 109 -4.86 0.30 -12.07
N ASP A 110 -4.19 1.24 -12.74
CA ASP A 110 -2.76 1.50 -12.53
C ASP A 110 -2.53 2.20 -11.18
N VAL A 111 -2.68 1.43 -10.11
CA VAL A 111 -2.66 1.87 -8.70
C VAL A 111 -1.78 0.91 -7.94
N VAL A 112 -0.49 1.25 -7.86
CA VAL A 112 0.53 0.49 -7.16
C VAL A 112 0.96 1.27 -5.94
N PHE A 113 0.66 0.75 -4.75
CA PHE A 113 0.99 1.38 -3.48
C PHE A 113 1.52 0.34 -2.51
N SER A 114 2.68 0.64 -1.93
CA SER A 114 3.26 -0.15 -0.87
C SER A 114 3.84 0.76 0.20
N THR A 115 3.89 0.24 1.44
CA THR A 115 4.68 0.91 2.48
C THR A 115 6.15 0.68 2.17
N VAL A 116 6.85 1.73 1.74
CA VAL A 116 8.28 1.66 1.45
C VAL A 116 9.13 2.11 2.64
N ARG A 117 10.34 1.57 2.73
CA ARG A 117 11.38 1.94 3.70
C ARG A 117 12.66 2.17 2.91
N GLY A 118 13.37 3.24 3.22
CA GLY A 118 14.65 3.52 2.60
C GLY A 118 15.38 4.65 3.32
N TYR A 119 16.54 4.99 2.78
CA TYR A 119 17.44 5.98 3.36
C TYR A 119 17.53 7.21 2.47
N LEU A 120 17.75 8.36 3.09
CA LEU A 120 17.96 9.64 2.43
C LEU A 120 19.17 10.32 3.08
N VAL A 121 19.92 11.06 2.27
CA VAL A 121 21.00 11.93 2.75
C VAL A 121 20.59 13.39 2.60
N LEU A 122 21.27 14.29 3.31
CA LEU A 122 21.04 15.73 3.16
C LEU A 122 21.51 16.21 1.78
N ALA A 123 20.83 17.22 1.24
CA ALA A 123 21.27 17.92 0.05
C ALA A 123 22.70 18.46 0.23
N GLY A 124 23.57 18.20 -0.75
CA GLY A 124 24.98 18.61 -0.71
C GLY A 124 25.90 17.62 0.01
N THR A 125 25.41 16.45 0.44
CA THR A 125 26.28 15.36 0.90
C THR A 125 27.29 14.99 -0.20
N PRO A 126 28.61 14.95 0.07
CA PRO A 126 29.61 14.64 -0.95
C PRO A 126 29.43 13.25 -1.56
N GLU A 127 29.66 13.13 -2.87
CA GLU A 127 29.43 11.90 -3.66
C GLU A 127 30.22 10.71 -3.12
N ASP A 128 31.48 10.91 -2.72
CA ASP A 128 32.33 9.87 -2.10
C ASP A 128 31.72 9.30 -0.82
N ARG A 129 30.97 10.11 -0.07
CA ARG A 129 30.26 9.68 1.14
C ARG A 129 28.97 8.95 0.81
N ILE A 130 28.26 9.38 -0.24
CA ILE A 130 27.06 8.70 -0.71
C ILE A 130 27.42 7.28 -1.18
N GLU A 131 28.50 7.13 -1.95
CA GLU A 131 28.97 5.82 -2.42
C GLU A 131 29.31 4.87 -1.26
N ILE A 132 30.04 5.34 -0.25
CA ILE A 132 30.37 4.53 0.94
C ILE A 132 29.10 4.08 1.67
N LEU A 133 28.13 4.99 1.85
CA LEU A 133 26.86 4.68 2.53
C LEU A 133 26.02 3.68 1.72
N GLU A 134 25.89 3.90 0.41
CA GLU A 134 25.14 3.00 -0.48
C GLU A 134 25.74 1.59 -0.47
N GLN A 135 27.06 1.48 -0.61
CA GLN A 135 27.75 0.18 -0.57
C GLN A 135 27.53 -0.55 0.75
N GLY A 136 27.75 0.13 1.88
CA GLY A 136 27.57 -0.49 3.20
C GLY A 136 26.12 -0.89 3.49
N MET A 137 25.14 -0.09 3.04
CA MET A 137 23.72 -0.45 3.18
C MET A 137 23.36 -1.66 2.32
N LEU A 138 23.80 -1.70 1.06
CA LEU A 138 23.55 -2.84 0.16
C LEU A 138 24.23 -4.12 0.62
N GLU A 139 25.43 -4.02 1.21
CA GLU A 139 26.10 -5.16 1.83
C GLU A 139 25.28 -5.69 3.01
N GLY A 140 24.89 -4.82 3.95
CA GLY A 140 24.09 -5.21 5.11
C GLY A 140 22.70 -5.77 4.73
N MET A 141 22.07 -5.27 3.67
CA MET A 141 20.79 -5.80 3.17
C MET A 141 20.92 -7.19 2.53
N ARG A 142 22.12 -7.66 2.18
CA ARG A 142 22.34 -9.01 1.66
C ARG A 142 22.63 -10.04 2.75
N GLU A 143 22.75 -9.61 4.00
CA GLU A 143 22.95 -10.50 5.14
C GLU A 143 21.71 -11.36 5.42
N GLU A 144 21.94 -12.59 5.89
CA GLU A 144 20.90 -13.60 6.12
C GLU A 144 19.78 -13.08 7.02
N ASN A 145 20.12 -12.29 8.05
CA ASN A 145 19.14 -11.73 8.98
C ASN A 145 18.15 -10.78 8.29
N TYR A 146 18.61 -9.98 7.33
CA TYR A 146 17.73 -9.07 6.59
C TYR A 146 16.89 -9.82 5.56
N LEU A 147 17.48 -10.78 4.85
CA LEU A 147 16.76 -11.65 3.92
C LEU A 147 15.66 -12.45 4.64
N ALA A 148 15.95 -12.99 5.83
CA ALA A 148 14.98 -13.68 6.66
C ALA A 148 13.86 -12.73 7.13
N TYR A 149 14.19 -11.49 7.49
CA TYR A 149 13.20 -10.46 7.82
C TYR A 149 12.26 -10.14 6.64
N LEU A 150 12.82 -9.98 5.43
CA LEU A 150 12.03 -9.73 4.22
C LEU A 150 11.05 -10.89 3.99
N GLN A 151 11.54 -12.12 3.97
CA GLN A 151 10.71 -13.32 3.81
C GLN A 151 9.62 -13.42 4.87
N GLY A 152 9.97 -13.22 6.15
CA GLY A 152 9.01 -13.23 7.26
C GLY A 152 7.95 -12.12 7.18
N SER A 153 8.25 -11.04 6.45
CA SER A 153 7.33 -9.92 6.19
C SER A 153 6.57 -10.06 4.87
N GLY A 154 6.76 -11.16 4.13
CA GLY A 154 6.15 -11.39 2.81
C GLY A 154 6.80 -10.60 1.66
N LEU A 155 8.04 -10.16 1.86
CA LEU A 155 8.89 -9.48 0.87
C LEU A 155 10.01 -10.41 0.40
N ASP A 156 10.70 -10.01 -0.66
CA ASP A 156 11.83 -10.74 -1.22
C ASP A 156 12.98 -9.81 -1.61
N GLU A 157 14.03 -10.37 -2.22
CA GLU A 157 15.24 -9.66 -2.64
C GLU A 157 14.98 -8.48 -3.60
N SER A 158 13.82 -8.41 -4.26
CA SER A 158 13.43 -7.22 -5.04
C SER A 158 13.26 -5.97 -4.18
N SER A 159 13.16 -6.13 -2.85
CA SER A 159 13.15 -5.01 -1.88
C SER A 159 14.54 -4.42 -1.62
N ILE A 160 15.62 -5.02 -2.12
CA ILE A 160 16.97 -4.47 -2.02
C ILE A 160 17.20 -3.51 -3.18
N ALA A 161 17.30 -2.21 -2.88
CA ALA A 161 17.43 -1.16 -3.89
C ALA A 161 18.61 -0.22 -3.59
N GLY A 162 19.43 0.02 -4.61
CA GLY A 162 20.41 1.12 -4.60
C GLY A 162 19.74 2.47 -4.81
N ARG A 163 20.52 3.56 -4.71
CA ARG A 163 20.04 4.95 -4.74
C ARG A 163 19.31 5.31 -6.03
N GLU A 164 19.68 4.72 -7.16
CA GLU A 164 19.02 4.99 -8.45
C GLU A 164 17.58 4.45 -8.45
N ALA A 165 17.42 3.15 -8.17
CA ALA A 165 16.12 2.49 -8.10
C ALA A 165 15.24 3.10 -6.99
N TRP A 166 15.82 3.32 -5.81
CA TRP A 166 15.14 3.96 -4.68
C TRP A 166 14.73 5.40 -5.00
N GLY A 167 15.63 6.19 -5.60
CA GLY A 167 15.34 7.57 -5.99
C GLY A 167 14.20 7.67 -6.99
N ALA A 168 14.18 6.81 -8.01
CA ALA A 168 13.09 6.73 -8.98
C ALA A 168 11.76 6.36 -8.32
N GLN A 169 11.78 5.42 -7.37
CA GLN A 169 10.58 5.03 -6.61
C GLN A 169 10.04 6.18 -5.75
N VAL A 170 10.91 6.87 -5.01
CA VAL A 170 10.52 8.01 -4.16
C VAL A 170 9.89 9.13 -4.99
N GLN A 171 10.47 9.46 -6.15
CA GLN A 171 9.92 10.51 -7.03
C GLN A 171 8.53 10.16 -7.54
N ARG A 172 8.30 8.90 -7.92
CA ARG A 172 6.98 8.41 -8.36
C ARG A 172 5.96 8.49 -7.24
N LEU A 173 6.29 7.94 -6.06
CA LEU A 173 5.42 7.97 -4.89
C LEU A 173 5.11 9.40 -4.46
N TYR A 174 6.09 10.31 -4.52
CA TYR A 174 5.87 11.72 -4.23
C TYR A 174 4.90 12.36 -5.22
N ALA A 175 5.06 12.14 -6.52
CA ALA A 175 4.17 12.71 -7.53
C ALA A 175 2.72 12.24 -7.34
N ASP A 176 2.51 10.93 -7.20
CA ASP A 176 1.19 10.33 -7.04
C ASP A 176 0.54 10.77 -5.72
N ALA A 177 1.29 10.71 -4.61
CA ALA A 177 0.77 11.09 -3.30
C ALA A 177 0.51 12.59 -3.20
N ARG A 178 1.34 13.45 -3.80
CA ARG A 178 1.16 14.91 -3.80
C ARG A 178 -0.15 15.27 -4.50
N GLN A 179 -0.39 14.73 -5.70
CA GLN A 179 -1.62 15.03 -6.43
C GLN A 179 -2.84 14.55 -5.63
N ALA A 180 -2.82 13.32 -5.12
CA ALA A 180 -3.89 12.79 -4.29
C ALA A 180 -4.15 13.65 -3.04
N MET A 181 -3.10 14.13 -2.37
CA MET A 181 -3.24 15.00 -1.19
C MET A 181 -3.83 16.38 -1.54
N ILE A 182 -3.57 16.92 -2.73
CA ILE A 182 -4.20 18.16 -3.22
C ILE A 182 -5.68 17.92 -3.50
N ASP A 183 -5.99 16.83 -4.21
CA ASP A 183 -7.37 16.47 -4.58
C ASP A 183 -8.23 16.19 -3.33
N LEU A 184 -7.60 15.63 -2.29
CA LEU A 184 -8.21 15.43 -0.97
C LEU A 184 -8.31 16.72 -0.12
N GLY A 185 -7.74 17.83 -0.59
CA GLY A 185 -7.71 19.10 0.13
C GLY A 185 -6.83 19.10 1.39
N ILE A 186 -5.93 18.13 1.54
CA ILE A 186 -5.02 17.99 2.69
C ILE A 186 -3.87 19.00 2.57
N ILE A 187 -3.35 19.19 1.37
CA ILE A 187 -2.30 20.17 1.07
C ILE A 187 -2.75 21.12 -0.05
N ARG A 188 -2.05 22.25 -0.19
CA ARG A 188 -2.28 23.23 -1.27
C ARG A 188 -1.27 23.01 -2.41
N GLU A 189 -1.62 23.48 -3.61
CA GLU A 189 -0.72 23.52 -4.78
C GLU A 189 0.54 24.36 -4.55
#